data_AF-A0A923CEV4-F1
#
_entry.id   AF-A0A923CEV4-F1
#
_cell.length_a   1.000
_cell.length_b   1.000
_cell.length_c   1.000
_cell.angle_alpha   90.00
_cell.angle_beta   90.00
_cell.angle_gamma   90.00
#
_symmetry.space_group_name_H-M   'P 1'
#
loop_
_entity.id
_entity.type
_entity.pdbx_description
1 polymer ?
#
loop_
_entity_poly.entity_id
_entity_poly.type
_entity_poly.pdbx_seq_one_letter_code
_entity_poly.pdbx_strand_id
1 'polypeptide(L)'
;MKIKALVLLSTAIATANSFAIVVTSNNPAPGDFYTESGSTATGIGVNSFSFANNTWNYRAVKGDGFVGINNTFADNHGGSGSVRIGGVGTGSQAQISLLNSAVTTGSGDRESTGIISQLGALTALSYEAFRSSGNDSGPSLSLSLFVPDAGAPGGFAFTSAVFEIQSNAGNGATQLVTGAWTDYDLVANKGGYTMRSTRNAGSFVQNQYYTLDHWMTTAPLAVVVGVNVGIGSGESAFEGATDHIGIGFSGADSVYDFEAVPEPATMTVLGVAALAAWRKHKARK
;
A
#
# COMPACT_ATOMS: atom_id res chain seq x y z
N MET A 1 55.57 -2.52 34.29
CA MET A 1 54.35 -1.72 34.05
C MET A 1 54.18 -1.46 32.55
N LYS A 2 53.45 -2.31 31.82
CA LYS A 2 53.04 -2.08 30.42
C LYS A 2 51.68 -2.74 30.18
N ILE A 3 50.88 -2.04 29.38
CA ILE A 3 49.41 -1.96 29.35
C ILE A 3 48.75 -3.25 28.82
N LYS A 4 47.74 -3.76 29.54
CA LYS A 4 46.82 -4.78 29.04
C LYS A 4 45.86 -4.11 28.05
N ALA A 5 45.91 -4.52 26.79
CA ALA A 5 44.92 -4.09 25.79
C ALA A 5 43.61 -4.84 26.05
N LEU A 6 42.62 -4.13 26.57
CA LEU A 6 41.24 -4.59 26.67
C LEU A 6 40.59 -4.39 25.29
N VAL A 7 40.39 -5.48 24.55
CA VAL A 7 39.55 -5.47 23.34
C VAL A 7 38.10 -5.48 23.80
N LEU A 8 37.45 -4.32 23.77
CA LEU A 8 36.00 -4.22 23.91
C LEU A 8 35.37 -4.80 22.64
N LEU A 9 34.84 -6.02 22.72
CA LEU A 9 33.99 -6.58 21.69
C LEU A 9 32.59 -5.99 21.88
N SER A 10 32.26 -4.94 21.14
CA SER A 10 30.90 -4.40 21.10
C SER A 10 30.00 -5.40 20.38
N THR A 11 29.23 -6.17 21.13
CA THR A 11 28.14 -6.99 20.61
C THR A 11 27.08 -6.03 20.07
N ALA A 12 27.03 -5.85 18.76
CA ALA A 12 25.90 -5.18 18.13
C ALA A 12 24.68 -6.10 18.32
N ILE A 13 23.79 -5.73 19.24
CA ILE A 13 22.46 -6.31 19.32
C ILE A 13 21.76 -5.87 18.04
N ALA A 14 21.69 -6.75 17.05
CA ALA A 14 20.80 -6.57 15.92
C ALA A 14 19.37 -6.75 16.47
N THR A 15 18.74 -5.66 16.89
CA THR A 15 17.27 -5.63 16.92
C THR A 15 16.84 -5.86 15.48
N ALA A 16 16.04 -6.90 15.24
CA ALA A 16 15.41 -7.11 13.96
C ALA A 16 14.38 -5.99 13.77
N ASN A 17 14.86 -4.81 13.38
CA ASN A 17 13.99 -3.78 12.85
C ASN A 17 13.47 -4.36 11.53
N SER A 18 12.16 -4.56 11.45
CA SER A 18 11.49 -4.77 10.17
C SER A 18 11.85 -3.58 9.30
N PHE A 19 12.76 -3.77 8.35
CA PHE A 19 13.07 -2.73 7.37
C PHE A 19 11.88 -2.64 6.42
N ALA A 20 11.31 -1.44 6.28
CA ALA A 20 10.32 -1.19 5.24
C ALA A 20 10.94 -1.43 3.86
N ILE A 21 10.12 -1.95 2.96
CA ILE A 21 10.44 -2.14 1.56
C ILE A 21 10.23 -0.80 0.86
N VAL A 22 11.31 -0.20 0.39
CA VAL A 22 11.25 1.06 -0.34
C VAL A 22 10.70 0.82 -1.75
N VAL A 23 9.64 1.54 -2.10
CA VAL A 23 9.02 1.58 -3.42
C VAL A 23 9.33 2.93 -4.05
N THR A 24 10.04 2.91 -5.17
CA THR A 24 10.52 4.14 -5.81
C THR A 24 9.61 4.62 -6.93
N SER A 25 9.58 5.94 -7.16
CA SER A 25 8.95 6.53 -8.34
C SER A 25 9.58 6.05 -9.66
N ASN A 26 8.83 6.16 -10.76
CA ASN A 26 9.32 5.87 -12.11
C ASN A 26 10.39 6.84 -12.59
N ASN A 27 10.34 8.08 -12.09
CA ASN A 27 11.27 9.16 -12.43
C ASN A 27 12.09 9.55 -11.18
N PRO A 28 13.31 10.08 -11.35
CA PRO A 28 14.06 10.65 -10.22
C PRO A 28 13.35 11.86 -9.60
N ALA A 29 13.88 12.38 -8.48
CA ALA A 29 13.39 13.61 -7.84
C ALA A 29 13.02 14.70 -8.88
N PRO A 30 11.84 15.34 -8.74
CA PRO A 30 10.95 15.32 -7.57
C PRO A 30 10.05 14.07 -7.45
N GLY A 31 10.17 13.10 -8.35
CA GLY A 31 9.35 11.89 -8.41
C GLY A 31 8.54 11.84 -9.69
N ASP A 32 7.43 11.09 -9.68
CA ASP A 32 6.53 10.98 -10.82
C ASP A 32 5.09 11.42 -10.51
N PHE A 33 4.31 11.51 -11.58
CA PHE A 33 2.92 11.92 -11.55
C PHE A 33 2.21 11.34 -12.77
N TYR A 34 1.14 10.61 -12.55
CA TYR A 34 0.31 10.00 -13.58
C TYR A 34 -1.13 10.50 -13.44
N THR A 35 -1.72 10.96 -14.54
CA THR A 35 -3.06 11.55 -14.56
C THR A 35 -3.76 11.26 -15.88
N GLU A 36 -5.08 11.14 -15.84
CA GLU A 36 -5.91 10.77 -16.97
C GLU A 36 -7.22 11.54 -16.95
N SER A 37 -7.46 12.34 -17.99
CA SER A 37 -8.67 13.17 -18.12
C SER A 37 -9.85 12.41 -18.72
N GLY A 38 -9.59 11.29 -19.39
CA GLY A 38 -10.63 10.45 -19.99
C GLY A 38 -11.54 9.80 -18.93
N SER A 39 -12.74 9.38 -19.34
CA SER A 39 -13.68 8.65 -18.46
C SER A 39 -13.37 7.15 -18.34
N THR A 40 -12.48 6.64 -19.18
CA THR A 40 -12.00 5.26 -19.16
C THR A 40 -10.81 5.16 -18.21
N ALA A 41 -10.88 4.20 -17.29
CA ALA A 41 -9.77 3.90 -16.38
C ALA A 41 -8.56 3.33 -17.14
N THR A 42 -7.40 3.89 -16.85
CA THR A 42 -6.08 3.43 -17.33
C THR A 42 -5.09 3.34 -16.16
N GLY A 43 -3.92 2.76 -16.43
CA GLY A 43 -2.89 2.53 -15.43
C GLY A 43 -1.52 2.20 -16.02
N ILE A 44 -0.50 2.28 -15.18
CA ILE A 44 0.89 1.99 -15.52
C ILE A 44 1.58 1.29 -14.34
N GLY A 45 2.59 0.46 -14.63
CA GLY A 45 3.44 -0.10 -13.59
C GLY A 45 4.27 0.98 -12.88
N VAL A 46 4.60 0.74 -11.62
CA VAL A 46 5.58 1.53 -10.86
C VAL A 46 6.92 0.81 -10.89
N ASN A 47 8.02 1.54 -11.11
CA ASN A 47 9.40 1.06 -11.00
C ASN A 47 9.65 0.58 -9.57
N SER A 48 9.28 -0.66 -9.32
CA SER A 48 9.35 -1.28 -8.02
C SER A 48 10.04 -2.62 -8.11
N PHE A 49 10.72 -2.96 -7.03
CA PHE A 49 11.25 -4.29 -6.80
C PHE A 49 10.08 -5.29 -6.76
N SER A 50 10.06 -6.25 -7.68
CA SER A 50 9.05 -7.32 -7.64
C SER A 50 9.47 -8.38 -6.63
N PHE A 51 8.68 -8.59 -5.58
CA PHE A 51 8.84 -9.76 -4.69
C PHE A 51 7.74 -10.77 -5.00
N ALA A 52 8.12 -12.02 -5.31
CA ALA A 52 7.16 -13.11 -5.58
C ALA A 52 6.06 -12.75 -6.62
N ASN A 53 6.42 -12.01 -7.67
CA ASN A 53 5.52 -11.49 -8.73
C ASN A 53 4.51 -10.43 -8.28
N ASN A 54 4.60 -9.92 -7.05
CA ASN A 54 3.82 -8.77 -6.62
C ASN A 54 4.50 -7.48 -7.10
N THR A 55 3.71 -6.56 -7.66
CA THR A 55 4.20 -5.28 -8.20
C THR A 55 3.25 -4.15 -7.83
N TRP A 56 3.81 -2.97 -7.54
CA TRP A 56 3.03 -1.76 -7.37
C TRP A 56 2.67 -1.17 -8.74
N ASN A 57 1.44 -0.73 -8.89
CA ASN A 57 0.90 -0.19 -10.14
C ASN A 57 0.05 1.04 -9.82
N TYR A 58 0.15 2.07 -10.65
CA TYR A 58 -0.88 3.11 -10.74
C TYR A 58 -2.03 2.55 -11.58
N ARG A 59 -3.25 2.63 -11.07
CA ARG A 59 -4.40 2.03 -11.75
C ARG A 59 -5.69 2.78 -11.47
N ALA A 60 -6.70 2.44 -12.24
CA ALA A 60 -8.01 3.05 -12.16
C ALA A 60 -7.96 4.59 -12.21
N VAL A 61 -7.02 5.14 -12.97
CA VAL A 61 -6.85 6.60 -13.10
C VAL A 61 -7.75 7.10 -14.22
N LYS A 62 -8.62 8.05 -13.90
CA LYS A 62 -9.57 8.66 -14.85
C LYS A 62 -10.18 9.94 -14.30
N GLY A 63 -10.87 10.67 -15.17
CA GLY A 63 -11.71 11.82 -14.81
C GLY A 63 -10.93 12.90 -14.08
N ASP A 64 -9.71 13.19 -14.54
CA ASP A 64 -8.74 14.11 -13.91
C ASP A 64 -8.29 13.68 -12.51
N GLY A 65 -8.38 12.37 -12.23
CA GLY A 65 -7.69 11.75 -11.13
C GLY A 65 -6.18 11.72 -11.37
N PHE A 66 -5.42 11.70 -10.29
CA PHE A 66 -3.97 11.60 -10.33
C PHE A 66 -3.40 10.76 -9.20
N VAL A 67 -2.27 10.13 -9.49
CA VAL A 67 -1.46 9.35 -8.55
C VAL A 67 0.01 9.43 -8.95
N GLY A 68 0.91 9.50 -7.98
CA GLY A 68 2.36 9.43 -8.23
C GLY A 68 3.16 9.42 -6.94
N ILE A 69 4.32 8.78 -6.97
CA ILE A 69 5.28 8.79 -5.87
C ILE A 69 6.16 10.02 -6.07
N ASN A 70 6.08 10.99 -5.16
CA ASN A 70 6.84 12.23 -5.25
C ASN A 70 7.07 12.87 -3.89
N ASN A 71 7.87 13.94 -3.88
CA ASN A 71 8.26 14.66 -2.68
C ASN A 71 7.33 15.84 -2.31
N THR A 72 6.10 15.87 -2.83
CA THR A 72 5.15 16.96 -2.52
C THR A 72 4.75 16.94 -1.04
N PHE A 73 4.53 15.73 -0.51
CA PHE A 73 4.18 15.50 0.89
C PHE A 73 5.24 14.55 1.45
N ALA A 74 6.16 15.11 2.26
CA ALA A 74 7.12 14.28 2.99
C ALA A 74 6.34 13.38 3.97
N ASP A 75 6.76 12.13 4.06
CA ASP A 75 6.20 11.18 5.01
C ASP A 75 6.45 11.62 6.47
N ASN A 76 5.82 10.90 7.41
CA ASN A 76 6.06 11.11 8.84
C ASN A 76 7.27 10.31 9.38
N HIS A 77 7.95 9.57 8.52
CA HIS A 77 8.94 8.54 8.83
C HIS A 77 10.38 8.95 8.48
N GLY A 78 10.55 10.16 7.91
CA GLY A 78 11.84 10.73 7.56
C GLY A 78 12.26 10.49 6.11
N GLY A 79 11.40 9.85 5.31
CA GLY A 79 11.61 9.58 3.90
C GLY A 79 11.48 10.82 3.00
N SER A 80 11.83 10.61 1.74
CA SER A 80 11.94 11.61 0.69
C SER A 80 10.65 11.84 -0.10
N GLY A 81 9.62 11.02 0.10
CA GLY A 81 8.37 11.11 -0.65
C GLY A 81 7.21 10.43 0.03
N SER A 82 6.11 10.34 -0.72
CA SER A 82 4.95 9.50 -0.42
C SER A 82 4.15 9.32 -1.72
N VAL A 83 3.08 8.53 -1.69
CA VAL A 83 2.15 8.44 -2.82
C VAL A 83 1.17 9.60 -2.75
N ARG A 84 1.38 10.63 -3.58
CA ARG A 84 0.40 11.70 -3.78
C ARG A 84 -0.78 11.18 -4.62
N ILE A 85 -2.00 11.39 -4.13
CA ILE A 85 -3.24 10.94 -4.78
C ILE A 85 -4.29 12.05 -4.68
N GLY A 86 -5.08 12.23 -5.74
CA GLY A 86 -6.20 13.15 -5.71
C GLY A 86 -7.02 13.20 -6.99
N GLY A 87 -7.93 14.15 -7.02
CA GLY A 87 -8.86 14.37 -8.11
C GLY A 87 -9.61 15.70 -7.96
N VAL A 88 -10.05 16.25 -9.08
CA VAL A 88 -10.66 17.59 -9.14
C VAL A 88 -12.16 17.61 -8.86
N GLY A 89 -12.81 16.44 -8.78
CA GLY A 89 -14.22 16.37 -8.44
C GLY A 89 -14.86 15.01 -8.66
N THR A 90 -16.18 15.00 -8.70
CA THR A 90 -16.97 13.78 -8.93
C THR A 90 -16.60 13.17 -10.28
N GLY A 91 -16.33 11.87 -10.28
CA GLY A 91 -15.88 11.13 -11.45
C GLY A 91 -14.37 10.87 -11.48
N SER A 92 -13.57 11.67 -10.75
CA SER A 92 -12.13 11.42 -10.60
C SER A 92 -11.87 10.13 -9.82
N GLN A 93 -10.97 9.31 -10.32
CA GLN A 93 -10.52 8.10 -9.64
C GLN A 93 -9.01 7.98 -9.82
N ALA A 94 -8.31 7.52 -8.79
CA ALA A 94 -6.89 7.22 -8.87
C ALA A 94 -6.48 6.29 -7.73
N GLN A 95 -5.68 5.28 -8.03
CA GLN A 95 -5.25 4.27 -7.06
C GLN A 95 -3.80 3.89 -7.27
N ILE A 96 -3.11 3.61 -6.18
CA ILE A 96 -1.90 2.79 -6.16
C ILE A 96 -2.28 1.38 -5.69
N SER A 97 -1.74 0.34 -6.31
CA SER A 97 -2.17 -1.03 -6.02
C SER A 97 -1.05 -2.05 -6.12
N LEU A 98 -0.96 -2.89 -5.09
CA LEU A 98 -0.14 -4.09 -5.09
C LEU A 98 -0.94 -5.21 -5.76
N LEU A 99 -0.46 -5.69 -6.90
CA LEU A 99 -1.09 -6.73 -7.71
C LEU A 99 -0.12 -7.88 -7.94
N ASN A 100 -0.62 -9.12 -7.96
CA ASN A 100 0.18 -10.27 -8.33
C ASN A 100 0.11 -10.52 -9.85
N SER A 101 1.25 -10.63 -10.52
CA SER A 101 1.30 -10.92 -11.95
C SER A 101 0.43 -9.93 -12.75
N ALA A 102 0.69 -8.63 -12.55
CA ALA A 102 -0.12 -7.55 -13.10
C ALA A 102 -0.05 -7.50 -14.63
N VAL A 103 -1.22 -7.44 -15.29
CA VAL A 103 -1.37 -7.33 -16.74
C VAL A 103 -2.09 -6.05 -17.12
N THR A 104 -1.86 -5.58 -18.34
CA THR A 104 -2.60 -4.45 -18.91
C THR A 104 -3.87 -4.97 -19.58
N THR A 105 -5.02 -4.38 -19.25
CA THR A 105 -6.31 -4.73 -19.85
C THR A 105 -6.49 -4.06 -21.21
N GLY A 106 -7.55 -4.42 -21.94
CA GLY A 106 -7.91 -3.76 -23.20
C GLY A 106 -8.24 -2.28 -23.05
N SER A 107 -8.58 -1.80 -21.84
CA SER A 107 -8.79 -0.38 -21.58
C SER A 107 -7.50 0.39 -21.27
N GLY A 108 -6.37 -0.31 -21.11
CA GLY A 108 -5.12 0.27 -20.63
C GLY A 108 -4.99 0.31 -19.10
N ASP A 109 -5.95 -0.24 -18.34
CA ASP A 109 -5.84 -0.36 -16.88
C ASP A 109 -4.95 -1.56 -16.48
N ARG A 110 -4.63 -1.68 -15.18
CA ARG A 110 -3.84 -2.77 -14.61
C ARG A 110 -4.72 -3.68 -13.77
N GLU A 111 -4.64 -4.98 -14.01
CA GLU A 111 -5.36 -6.01 -13.23
C GLU A 111 -4.43 -7.15 -12.81
N SER A 112 -4.78 -7.84 -11.72
CA SER A 112 -4.07 -9.03 -11.27
C SER A 112 -4.52 -10.26 -12.04
N THR A 113 -3.57 -11.08 -12.48
CA THR A 113 -3.87 -12.45 -12.96
C THR A 113 -3.52 -13.52 -11.93
N GLY A 114 -2.88 -13.13 -10.84
CA GLY A 114 -2.47 -14.03 -9.78
C GLY A 114 -3.17 -13.75 -8.45
N ILE A 115 -2.79 -14.56 -7.48
CA ILE A 115 -3.31 -14.55 -6.11
C ILE A 115 -2.19 -14.04 -5.20
N ILE A 116 -2.50 -13.07 -4.35
CA ILE A 116 -1.59 -12.64 -3.28
C ILE A 116 -1.63 -13.65 -2.14
N SER A 117 -2.83 -13.93 -1.61
CA SER A 117 -3.05 -14.92 -0.54
C SER A 117 -4.54 -15.20 -0.33
N GLN A 118 -4.87 -15.99 0.70
CA GLN A 118 -6.21 -16.14 1.23
C GLN A 118 -6.49 -15.09 2.32
N LEU A 119 -7.73 -14.61 2.39
CA LEU A 119 -8.16 -13.60 3.34
C LEU A 119 -8.06 -14.07 4.80
N GLY A 120 -8.35 -15.34 5.07
CA GLY A 120 -8.23 -15.92 6.41
C GLY A 120 -6.77 -15.98 6.92
N ALA A 121 -5.79 -15.78 6.05
CA ALA A 121 -4.39 -15.71 6.40
C ALA A 121 -3.88 -14.28 6.64
N LEU A 122 -4.72 -13.24 6.53
CA LEU A 122 -4.31 -11.85 6.72
C LEU A 122 -3.80 -11.61 8.15
N THR A 123 -2.56 -11.09 8.26
CA THR A 123 -1.89 -10.81 9.54
C THR A 123 -1.52 -9.35 9.74
N ALA A 124 -1.40 -8.57 8.67
CA ALA A 124 -1.24 -7.12 8.75
C ALA A 124 -2.01 -6.43 7.61
N LEU A 125 -2.66 -5.32 7.95
CA LEU A 125 -3.29 -4.41 7.00
C LEU A 125 -3.34 -3.01 7.63
N SER A 126 -2.43 -2.16 7.22
CA SER A 126 -2.33 -0.79 7.73
C SER A 126 -1.89 0.17 6.64
N TYR A 127 -2.11 1.46 6.87
CA TYR A 127 -1.58 2.52 6.03
C TYR A 127 -1.63 3.86 6.78
N GLU A 128 -0.84 4.80 6.30
CA GLU A 128 -0.93 6.20 6.68
C GLU A 128 -1.64 6.98 5.59
N ALA A 129 -2.42 7.97 5.99
CA ALA A 129 -3.05 8.90 5.08
C ALA A 129 -2.83 10.34 5.53
N PHE A 130 -2.65 11.20 4.52
CA PHE A 130 -2.46 12.63 4.66
C PHE A 130 -3.52 13.34 3.83
N ARG A 131 -4.05 14.45 4.36
CA ARG A 131 -4.90 15.36 3.59
C ARG A 131 -4.23 16.72 3.45
N SER A 132 -4.05 17.15 2.21
CA SER A 132 -3.63 18.52 1.88
C SER A 132 -4.84 19.45 1.74
N SER A 133 -5.86 19.01 0.99
CA SER A 133 -7.07 19.79 0.74
C SER A 133 -8.24 18.90 0.33
N GLY A 134 -9.43 19.49 0.26
CA GLY A 134 -10.65 18.78 -0.15
C GLY A 134 -11.39 18.10 1.00
N ASN A 135 -12.19 17.09 0.66
CA ASN A 135 -13.12 16.46 1.58
C ASN A 135 -12.46 15.66 2.72
N ASP A 136 -13.26 15.30 3.72
CA ASP A 136 -12.82 14.50 4.87
C ASP A 136 -12.74 12.99 4.56
N SER A 137 -13.16 12.54 3.36
CA SER A 137 -13.20 11.13 2.99
C SER A 137 -11.82 10.47 2.93
N GLY A 138 -10.82 11.22 2.46
CA GLY A 138 -9.44 10.73 2.35
C GLY A 138 -9.22 9.65 1.28
N PRO A 139 -7.98 9.13 1.15
CA PRO A 139 -7.73 7.91 0.41
C PRO A 139 -8.24 6.70 1.19
N SER A 140 -9.00 5.86 0.52
CA SER A 140 -9.55 4.61 1.05
C SER A 140 -8.61 3.45 0.77
N LEU A 141 -8.38 2.61 1.77
CA LEU A 141 -7.69 1.33 1.60
C LEU A 141 -8.70 0.24 1.25
N SER A 142 -8.37 -0.67 0.33
CA SER A 142 -9.26 -1.76 -0.06
C SER A 142 -8.53 -3.05 -0.43
N LEU A 143 -9.21 -4.17 -0.16
CA LEU A 143 -8.83 -5.49 -0.65
C LEU A 143 -9.73 -5.86 -1.83
N SER A 144 -9.15 -6.24 -2.97
CA SER A 144 -9.88 -6.84 -4.08
C SER A 144 -9.93 -8.36 -3.89
N LEU A 145 -11.15 -8.91 -3.91
CA LEU A 145 -11.44 -10.27 -3.45
C LEU A 145 -12.23 -11.07 -4.49
N PHE A 146 -11.85 -12.33 -4.69
CA PHE A 146 -12.75 -13.37 -5.19
C PHE A 146 -13.26 -14.20 -4.02
N VAL A 147 -14.56 -14.13 -3.76
CA VAL A 147 -15.21 -14.84 -2.65
C VAL A 147 -15.87 -16.11 -3.20
N PRO A 148 -15.64 -17.29 -2.61
CA PRO A 148 -16.37 -18.50 -2.97
C PRO A 148 -17.88 -18.28 -2.88
N ASP A 149 -18.58 -18.54 -3.98
CA ASP A 149 -20.02 -18.33 -4.12
C ASP A 149 -20.59 -19.38 -5.08
N ALA A 150 -21.34 -20.34 -4.53
CA ALA A 150 -21.93 -21.43 -5.30
C ALA A 150 -22.97 -20.95 -6.34
N GLY A 151 -23.51 -19.74 -6.18
CA GLY A 151 -24.43 -19.14 -7.14
C GLY A 151 -23.74 -18.37 -8.27
N ALA A 152 -22.43 -18.15 -8.18
CA ALA A 152 -21.70 -17.36 -9.16
C ALA A 152 -21.11 -18.24 -10.29
N PRO A 153 -21.03 -17.73 -11.53
CA PRO A 153 -20.32 -18.41 -12.61
C PRO A 153 -18.87 -18.72 -12.21
N GLY A 154 -18.47 -19.98 -12.32
CA GLY A 154 -17.13 -20.44 -11.91
C GLY A 154 -16.95 -20.62 -10.40
N GLY A 155 -18.01 -20.47 -9.60
CA GLY A 155 -17.99 -20.71 -8.15
C GLY A 155 -17.38 -19.57 -7.31
N PHE A 156 -17.12 -18.41 -7.92
CA PHE A 156 -16.57 -17.24 -7.25
C PHE A 156 -17.26 -15.95 -7.70
N ALA A 157 -17.49 -15.05 -6.75
CA ALA A 157 -17.96 -13.69 -7.00
C ALA A 157 -16.89 -12.67 -6.64
N PHE A 158 -16.72 -11.65 -7.50
CA PHE A 158 -15.79 -10.55 -7.24
C PHE A 158 -16.44 -9.47 -6.36
N THR A 159 -15.72 -9.02 -5.34
CA THR A 159 -16.06 -7.82 -4.58
C THR A 159 -14.77 -7.11 -4.11
N SER A 160 -14.91 -5.97 -3.47
CA SER A 160 -13.83 -5.36 -2.70
C SER A 160 -14.34 -4.98 -1.33
N ALA A 161 -13.52 -5.25 -0.31
CA ALA A 161 -13.71 -4.73 1.03
C ALA A 161 -12.99 -3.38 1.10
N VAL A 162 -13.73 -2.29 1.29
CA VAL A 162 -13.20 -0.91 1.26
C VAL A 162 -13.32 -0.27 2.63
N PHE A 163 -12.19 0.10 3.21
CA PHE A 163 -12.14 0.94 4.40
C PHE A 163 -12.19 2.41 3.97
N GLU A 164 -13.23 3.11 4.45
CA GLU A 164 -13.45 4.54 4.23
C GLU A 164 -13.33 5.24 5.58
N ILE A 165 -12.45 6.25 5.67
CA ILE A 165 -12.13 6.94 6.94
C ILE A 165 -13.38 7.61 7.51
N GLN A 166 -14.13 8.34 6.67
CA GLN A 166 -15.36 9.03 7.08
C GLN A 166 -16.42 8.07 7.63
N SER A 167 -16.59 6.90 7.01
CA SER A 167 -17.58 5.89 7.42
C SER A 167 -17.24 5.24 8.76
N ASN A 168 -15.98 5.38 9.22
CA ASN A 168 -15.49 4.81 10.47
C ASN A 168 -15.28 5.84 11.59
N ALA A 169 -15.69 7.10 11.41
CA ALA A 169 -15.63 8.12 12.47
C ALA A 169 -16.32 7.66 13.77
N GLY A 170 -17.50 7.05 13.63
CA GLY A 170 -18.26 6.48 14.75
C GLY A 170 -17.71 5.16 15.30
N ASN A 171 -16.75 4.55 14.59
CA ASN A 171 -16.10 3.29 14.96
C ASN A 171 -14.69 3.49 15.53
N GLY A 172 -14.35 4.73 15.91
CA GLY A 172 -13.06 5.07 16.52
C GLY A 172 -11.94 5.36 15.51
N ALA A 173 -12.22 5.49 14.22
CA ALA A 173 -11.22 5.96 13.26
C ALA A 173 -11.06 7.48 13.39
N THR A 174 -9.82 7.91 13.67
CA THR A 174 -9.45 9.33 13.69
C THR A 174 -9.71 9.93 12.31
N GLN A 175 -10.43 11.04 12.25
CA GLN A 175 -10.67 11.74 10.99
C GLN A 175 -9.41 12.45 10.51
N LEU A 176 -9.24 12.56 9.19
CA LEU A 176 -8.09 13.26 8.61
C LEU A 176 -8.13 14.74 8.98
N VAL A 177 -7.03 15.21 9.55
CA VAL A 177 -6.79 16.63 9.79
C VAL A 177 -5.93 17.15 8.65
N THR A 178 -6.33 18.28 8.06
CA THR A 178 -5.55 18.92 7.00
C THR A 178 -4.14 19.24 7.50
N GLY A 179 -3.13 18.83 6.72
CA GLY A 179 -1.72 19.07 7.05
C GLY A 179 -1.13 18.12 8.07
N ALA A 180 -1.81 17.02 8.41
CA ALA A 180 -1.32 16.00 9.33
C ALA A 180 -1.47 14.58 8.75
N TRP A 181 -0.52 13.72 9.10
CA TRP A 181 -0.58 12.28 8.86
C TRP A 181 -1.42 11.60 9.96
N THR A 182 -2.20 10.60 9.54
CA THR A 182 -3.00 9.75 10.44
C THR A 182 -2.80 8.30 10.07
N ASP A 183 -2.57 7.47 11.09
CA ASP A 183 -2.30 6.05 10.93
C ASP A 183 -3.58 5.23 11.11
N TYR A 184 -3.74 4.21 10.27
CA TYR A 184 -4.85 3.26 10.36
C TYR A 184 -4.31 1.84 10.34
N ASP A 185 -4.45 1.13 11.45
CA ASP A 185 -4.20 -0.31 11.54
C ASP A 185 -5.53 -1.07 11.61
N LEU A 186 -5.91 -1.68 10.49
CA LEU A 186 -7.18 -2.37 10.34
C LEU A 186 -7.16 -3.75 10.99
N VAL A 187 -5.99 -4.41 11.09
CA VAL A 187 -5.89 -5.72 11.76
C VAL A 187 -5.93 -5.56 13.27
N ALA A 188 -5.22 -4.57 13.83
CA ALA A 188 -5.31 -4.25 15.26
C ALA A 188 -6.74 -3.86 15.65
N ASN A 189 -7.50 -3.22 14.75
CA ASN A 189 -8.88 -2.79 14.95
C ASN A 189 -9.91 -3.67 14.24
N LYS A 190 -9.58 -4.94 13.94
CA LYS A 190 -10.40 -5.78 13.06
C LYS A 190 -11.85 -6.02 13.52
N GLY A 191 -12.12 -5.89 14.82
CA GLY A 191 -13.46 -6.01 15.39
C GLY A 191 -14.22 -4.67 15.51
N GLY A 192 -13.55 -3.54 15.31
CA GLY A 192 -14.11 -2.20 15.42
C GLY A 192 -14.32 -1.54 14.06
N TYR A 193 -13.27 -1.47 13.24
CA TYR A 193 -13.37 -0.87 11.90
C TYR A 193 -14.18 -1.74 10.96
N THR A 194 -14.97 -1.07 10.13
CA THR A 194 -15.82 -1.67 9.12
C THR A 194 -15.35 -1.34 7.71
N MET A 195 -15.56 -2.29 6.82
CA MET A 195 -15.25 -2.20 5.41
C MET A 195 -16.50 -2.46 4.58
N ARG A 196 -16.76 -1.58 3.61
CA ARG A 196 -17.88 -1.67 2.69
C ARG A 196 -17.64 -2.73 1.63
N SER A 197 -18.65 -3.56 1.33
CA SER A 197 -18.62 -4.43 0.15
C SER A 197 -19.04 -3.65 -1.11
N THR A 198 -18.25 -3.71 -2.18
CA THR A 198 -18.59 -3.01 -3.43
C THR A 198 -19.63 -3.74 -4.29
N ARG A 199 -19.80 -5.05 -4.09
CA ARG A 199 -20.72 -5.92 -4.85
C ARG A 199 -21.30 -7.02 -3.97
N ASN A 200 -22.37 -7.66 -4.45
CA ASN A 200 -22.84 -8.90 -3.85
C ASN A 200 -21.83 -10.01 -4.13
N ALA A 201 -21.39 -10.71 -3.09
CA ALA A 201 -20.48 -11.84 -3.23
C ALA A 201 -20.64 -12.80 -2.04
N GLY A 202 -21.16 -14.00 -2.27
CA GLY A 202 -21.50 -14.93 -1.18
C GLY A 202 -22.48 -14.29 -0.20
N SER A 203 -22.08 -14.19 1.08
CA SER A 203 -22.88 -13.58 2.15
C SER A 203 -22.75 -12.05 2.23
N PHE A 204 -21.84 -11.44 1.48
CA PHE A 204 -21.63 -9.99 1.52
C PHE A 204 -22.60 -9.30 0.59
N VAL A 205 -23.36 -8.36 1.13
CA VAL A 205 -24.33 -7.55 0.38
C VAL A 205 -23.67 -6.24 -0.05
N GLN A 206 -23.93 -5.82 -1.28
CA GLN A 206 -23.43 -4.57 -1.84
C GLN A 206 -23.80 -3.37 -0.95
N ASN A 207 -22.82 -2.48 -0.74
CA ASN A 207 -22.91 -1.28 0.08
C ASN A 207 -23.23 -1.50 1.56
N GLN A 208 -23.15 -2.75 2.04
CA GLN A 208 -23.16 -3.05 3.47
C GLN A 208 -21.73 -3.03 4.03
N TYR A 209 -21.65 -2.70 5.32
CA TYR A 209 -20.40 -2.56 6.07
C TYR A 209 -20.25 -3.74 7.04
N TYR A 210 -19.07 -4.35 7.01
CA TYR A 210 -18.74 -5.47 7.88
C TYR A 210 -17.38 -5.25 8.51
N THR A 211 -17.19 -5.69 9.74
CA THR A 211 -15.87 -5.62 10.37
C THR A 211 -14.86 -6.52 9.65
N LEU A 212 -13.57 -6.20 9.71
CA LEU A 212 -12.54 -7.05 9.09
C LEU A 212 -12.57 -8.47 9.68
N ASP A 213 -12.87 -8.61 10.97
CA ASP A 213 -13.04 -9.92 11.62
C ASP A 213 -14.24 -10.69 11.03
N HIS A 214 -15.34 -10.01 10.69
CA HIS A 214 -16.47 -10.63 9.99
C HIS A 214 -16.09 -11.09 8.58
N TRP A 215 -15.34 -10.28 7.83
CA TRP A 215 -14.82 -10.65 6.52
C TRP A 215 -13.94 -11.92 6.59
N MET A 216 -12.97 -11.95 7.52
CA MET A 216 -12.03 -13.05 7.69
C MET A 216 -12.69 -14.34 8.18
N THR A 217 -13.70 -14.25 9.05
CA THR A 217 -14.39 -15.42 9.60
C THR A 217 -15.45 -15.98 8.66
N THR A 218 -16.13 -15.11 7.90
CA THR A 218 -17.22 -15.52 7.00
C THR A 218 -16.68 -16.04 5.66
N ALA A 219 -15.59 -15.46 5.17
CA ALA A 219 -14.96 -15.88 3.93
C ALA A 219 -13.44 -16.09 4.07
N PRO A 220 -12.99 -17.00 4.95
CA PRO A 220 -11.55 -17.24 5.17
C PRO A 220 -10.85 -17.75 3.90
N LEU A 221 -11.59 -18.41 3.02
CA LEU A 221 -11.11 -18.92 1.74
C LEU A 221 -11.25 -17.91 0.59
N ALA A 222 -11.75 -16.69 0.84
CA ALA A 222 -11.71 -15.64 -0.16
C ALA A 222 -10.26 -15.36 -0.57
N VAL A 223 -10.08 -15.13 -1.86
CA VAL A 223 -8.77 -14.96 -2.47
C VAL A 223 -8.52 -13.47 -2.65
N VAL A 224 -7.43 -12.98 -2.05
CA VAL A 224 -6.96 -11.61 -2.24
C VAL A 224 -6.15 -11.53 -3.52
N VAL A 225 -6.60 -10.70 -4.45
CA VAL A 225 -5.92 -10.48 -5.74
C VAL A 225 -5.32 -9.09 -5.87
N GLY A 226 -5.64 -8.18 -4.95
CA GLY A 226 -5.05 -6.85 -4.92
C GLY A 226 -5.25 -6.17 -3.58
N VAL A 227 -4.29 -5.33 -3.21
CA VAL A 227 -4.42 -4.33 -2.15
C VAL A 227 -4.30 -2.97 -2.81
N ASN A 228 -5.32 -2.13 -2.65
CA ASN A 228 -5.41 -0.85 -3.34
C ASN A 228 -5.59 0.27 -2.32
N VAL A 229 -4.91 1.40 -2.52
CA VAL A 229 -5.16 2.64 -1.79
C VAL A 229 -5.42 3.75 -2.78
N GLY A 230 -6.45 4.55 -2.55
CA GLY A 230 -6.72 5.71 -3.39
C GLY A 230 -8.12 6.29 -3.23
N ILE A 231 -8.54 7.12 -4.17
CA ILE A 231 -9.86 7.76 -4.15
C ILE A 231 -10.81 7.08 -5.15
N GLY A 232 -12.10 7.07 -4.81
CA GLY A 232 -13.16 6.54 -5.66
C GLY A 232 -13.86 7.61 -6.49
N SER A 233 -14.49 7.22 -7.60
CA SER A 233 -15.21 8.14 -8.50
C SER A 233 -16.43 8.85 -7.90
N GLY A 234 -16.88 8.44 -6.70
CA GLY A 234 -17.98 9.09 -5.98
C GLY A 234 -17.52 10.24 -5.08
N GLU A 235 -16.21 10.43 -4.91
CA GLU A 235 -15.65 11.44 -4.03
C GLU A 235 -15.71 12.83 -4.69
N SER A 236 -15.87 13.86 -3.87
CA SER A 236 -15.64 15.24 -4.27
C SER A 236 -14.14 15.53 -4.41
N ALA A 237 -13.78 16.77 -4.76
CA ALA A 237 -12.38 17.14 -4.91
C ALA A 237 -11.57 16.79 -3.64
N PHE A 238 -10.44 16.12 -3.84
CA PHE A 238 -9.54 15.68 -2.79
C PHE A 238 -8.10 15.77 -3.27
N GLU A 239 -7.21 16.18 -2.38
CA GLU A 239 -5.78 16.04 -2.57
C GLU A 239 -5.10 15.65 -1.26
N GLY A 240 -4.26 14.62 -1.34
CA GLY A 240 -3.52 14.14 -0.20
C GLY A 240 -2.46 13.13 -0.60
N ALA A 241 -2.07 12.32 0.38
CA ALA A 241 -1.04 11.31 0.21
C ALA A 241 -1.33 10.06 1.04
N THR A 242 -0.64 8.99 0.73
CA THR A 242 -0.56 7.77 1.55
C THR A 242 0.86 7.25 1.60
N ASP A 243 1.21 6.62 2.72
CA ASP A 243 2.52 5.97 2.92
C ASP A 243 2.42 4.82 3.92
N HIS A 244 3.56 4.18 4.20
CA HIS A 244 3.76 3.18 5.25
C HIS A 244 2.71 2.07 5.23
N ILE A 245 2.49 1.50 4.04
CA ILE A 245 1.43 0.51 3.83
C ILE A 245 1.91 -0.84 4.38
N GLY A 246 1.29 -1.29 5.47
CA GLY A 246 1.54 -2.61 6.07
C GLY A 246 0.63 -3.67 5.47
N ILE A 247 1.21 -4.75 4.93
CA ILE A 247 0.49 -5.89 4.36
C ILE A 247 1.16 -7.17 4.83
N GLY A 248 0.37 -8.09 5.35
CA GLY A 248 0.90 -9.35 5.84
C GLY A 248 -0.05 -10.52 5.68
N PHE A 249 0.52 -11.68 5.35
CA PHE A 249 -0.22 -12.93 5.27
C PHE A 249 0.58 -14.09 5.85
N SER A 250 -0.11 -15.02 6.50
CA SER A 250 0.48 -16.24 7.07
C SER A 250 1.65 -15.97 8.03
N GLY A 251 1.61 -14.83 8.73
CA GLY A 251 2.64 -14.40 9.68
C GLY A 251 3.89 -13.78 9.04
N ALA A 252 3.87 -13.54 7.72
CA ALA A 252 4.88 -12.75 7.03
C ALA A 252 4.30 -11.37 6.72
N ASP A 253 4.77 -10.37 7.47
CA ASP A 253 4.34 -8.98 7.33
C ASP A 253 5.41 -8.18 6.59
N SER A 254 4.98 -7.25 5.75
CA SER A 254 5.82 -6.31 5.02
C SER A 254 5.23 -4.93 5.13
N VAL A 255 6.10 -3.95 5.30
CA VAL A 255 5.73 -2.53 5.27
C VAL A 255 6.35 -1.93 4.02
N TYR A 256 5.60 -1.09 3.32
CA TYR A 256 6.05 -0.41 2.10
C TYR A 256 6.07 1.09 2.32
N ASP A 257 7.26 1.69 2.19
CA ASP A 257 7.48 3.14 2.22
C ASP A 257 7.74 3.63 0.80
N PHE A 258 7.21 4.81 0.44
CA PHE A 258 7.21 5.31 -0.93
C PHE A 258 8.14 6.50 -1.13
N GLU A 259 9.16 6.31 -1.96
CA GLU A 259 10.30 7.22 -2.04
C GLU A 259 10.46 7.84 -3.43
N ALA A 260 10.53 9.17 -3.50
CA ALA A 260 10.88 9.89 -4.72
C ALA A 260 12.36 9.76 -5.07
N VAL A 261 13.20 9.53 -4.06
CA VAL A 261 14.64 9.27 -4.18
C VAL A 261 15.02 8.14 -3.24
N PRO A 262 15.71 7.08 -3.71
CA PRO A 262 16.24 6.07 -2.80
C PRO A 262 17.13 6.73 -1.74
N GLU A 263 16.83 6.54 -0.45
CA GLU A 263 17.63 7.15 0.60
C GLU A 263 19.11 6.73 0.53
N PRO A 264 20.06 7.63 0.85
CA PRO A 264 21.48 7.32 0.90
C PRO A 264 21.86 6.20 1.88
N ALA A 265 21.00 5.83 2.83
CA ALA A 265 21.28 4.78 3.81
C ALA A 265 21.47 3.39 3.15
N THR A 266 20.65 3.05 2.15
CA THR A 266 20.80 1.79 1.38
C THR A 266 22.10 1.79 0.55
N MET A 267 22.44 2.95 -0.03
CA MET A 267 23.73 3.19 -0.69
C MET A 267 24.92 3.06 0.29
N THR A 268 24.76 3.50 1.53
CA THR A 268 25.81 3.44 2.56
C THR A 268 26.05 2.01 3.02
N VAL A 269 25.00 1.20 3.23
CA VAL A 269 25.14 -0.22 3.59
C VAL A 269 25.79 -1.02 2.45
N LEU A 270 25.36 -0.80 1.19
CA LEU A 270 26.01 -1.41 0.03
C LEU A 270 27.47 -0.94 -0.13
N GLY A 271 27.73 0.35 0.10
CA GLY A 271 29.07 0.93 0.06
C GLY A 271 29.99 0.33 1.12
N VAL A 272 29.51 0.14 2.35
CA VAL A 272 30.27 -0.48 3.45
C VAL A 272 30.49 -1.97 3.19
N ALA A 273 29.49 -2.70 2.66
CA ALA A 273 29.62 -4.10 2.28
C ALA A 273 30.64 -4.29 1.14
N ALA A 274 30.61 -3.43 0.12
CA ALA A 274 31.59 -3.43 -0.96
C ALA A 274 33.00 -3.11 -0.45
N LEU A 275 33.15 -2.15 0.47
CA LEU A 275 34.42 -1.81 1.10
C LEU A 275 34.98 -2.97 1.95
N ALA A 276 34.11 -3.67 2.67
CA ALA A 276 34.47 -4.85 3.47
C ALA A 276 34.91 -6.03 2.58
N ALA A 277 34.20 -6.28 1.48
CA ALA A 277 34.58 -7.31 0.49
C ALA A 277 35.92 -6.99 -0.17
N TRP A 278 36.15 -5.72 -0.55
CA TRP A 278 37.41 -5.27 -1.12
C TRP A 278 38.60 -5.42 -0.15
N ARG A 279 38.41 -5.04 1.12
CA ARG A 279 39.43 -5.24 2.17
C ARG A 279 39.77 -6.72 2.37
N LYS A 280 38.76 -7.60 2.37
CA LYS A 280 38.95 -9.07 2.49
C LYS A 280 39.71 -9.65 1.29
N HIS A 281 39.50 -9.11 0.09
CA HIS A 281 40.24 -9.51 -1.11
C HIS A 281 41.71 -9.05 -1.06
N LYS A 282 41.99 -7.82 -0.58
CA LYS A 282 43.37 -7.33 -0.43
C LYS A 282 44.19 -8.09 0.61
N ALA A 283 43.58 -8.57 1.70
CA ALA A 283 44.27 -9.33 2.74
C ALA A 283 44.62 -10.79 2.35
N ARG A 284 44.15 -11.25 1.19
CA ARG A 284 44.40 -12.60 0.64
C ARG A 284 45.46 -12.63 -0.48
N LYS A 285 45.98 -11.47 -0.87
CA LYS A 285 47.13 -11.32 -1.77
C LYS A 285 48.33 -10.86 -0.95
#